data_AF-A0A6C0H2J9-F1
#
_entry.id   AF-A0A6C0H2J9-F1
#
_cell.length_a   1.000
_cell.length_b   1.000
_cell.length_c   1.000
_cell.angle_alpha   90.00
_cell.angle_beta   90.00
_cell.angle_gamma   90.00
#
_symmetry.space_group_name_H-M   'P 1'
#
loop_
_entity.id
_entity.type
_entity.pdbx_description
1 polymer ?
#
loop_
_entity_poly.entity_id
_entity_poly.type
_entity_poly.pdbx_seq_one_letter_code
_entity_poly.pdbx_strand_id
1 'polypeptide(L)'
;MESNMNQSERLNLKKLINEMECENNTDNIRKLKHSVIIRDEVRKMEHLKSANKHLRENDSEKFKEICETSCVFLFNNYTDIFNKLLKDELDLTIMTKLLTVLKLIEDGRVDQHEGSVMFGKILKELYLDSAVKRADNLDKEHEHMRVKPIDGKNISWKEYKAANQDQMSSPHM
;
A
#
# COMPACT_ATOMS: atom_id res chain seq x y z
N MET A 1 6.99 -17.35 1.13
CA MET A 1 7.15 -17.39 -0.34
C MET A 1 8.23 -16.39 -0.69
N GLU A 2 9.41 -16.87 -1.08
CA GLU A 2 10.52 -16.01 -1.51
C GLU A 2 10.22 -15.45 -2.90
N SER A 3 9.98 -14.14 -3.00
CA SER A 3 9.93 -13.42 -4.27
C SER A 3 11.36 -13.26 -4.79
N ASN A 4 11.92 -14.30 -5.41
CA ASN A 4 13.22 -14.21 -6.05
C ASN A 4 13.03 -13.52 -7.42
N MET A 5 13.42 -12.24 -7.53
CA MET A 5 13.39 -11.54 -8.82
C MET A 5 14.25 -12.28 -9.84
N ASN A 6 13.71 -12.49 -11.04
CA ASN A 6 14.47 -13.17 -12.08
C ASN A 6 15.59 -12.24 -12.60
N GLN A 7 16.61 -12.82 -13.22
CA GLN A 7 17.79 -12.07 -13.67
C GLN A 7 17.46 -11.02 -14.75
N SER A 8 16.40 -11.23 -15.55
CA SER A 8 15.98 -10.29 -16.60
C SER A 8 15.23 -9.08 -16.04
N GLU A 9 14.41 -9.28 -15.01
CA GLU A 9 13.75 -8.20 -14.27
C GLU A 9 14.77 -7.27 -13.61
N ARG A 10 15.81 -7.84 -12.98
CA ARG A 10 16.94 -7.08 -12.43
C ARG A 10 17.67 -6.27 -13.50
N LEU A 11 17.91 -6.84 -14.68
CA LEU A 11 18.65 -6.19 -15.75
C LEU A 11 17.86 -5.03 -16.37
N ASN A 12 16.57 -5.23 -16.62
CA ASN A 12 15.67 -4.22 -17.17
C ASN A 12 15.45 -3.06 -16.19
N LEU A 13 15.38 -3.38 -14.90
CA LEU A 13 15.30 -2.38 -13.86
C LEU A 13 16.56 -1.50 -13.78
N LYS A 14 17.75 -2.12 -13.85
CA LYS A 14 19.01 -1.36 -13.88
C LYS A 14 19.08 -0.40 -15.07
N LYS A 15 18.56 -0.79 -16.24
CA LYS A 15 18.47 0.11 -17.40
C LYS A 15 17.57 1.31 -17.14
N LEU A 16 16.33 1.07 -16.69
CA LEU A 16 15.36 2.14 -16.38
C LEU A 16 15.88 3.12 -15.33
N ILE A 17 16.61 2.64 -14.31
CA ILE A 17 17.12 3.52 -13.25
C ILE A 17 18.35 4.30 -13.68
N ASN A 18 19.24 3.71 -14.48
CA ASN A 18 20.39 4.42 -15.04
C ASN A 18 19.97 5.54 -16.00
N GLU A 19 18.82 5.40 -16.66
CA GLU A 19 18.21 6.44 -17.50
C GLU A 19 17.60 7.60 -16.69
N MET A 20 17.41 7.44 -15.37
CA MET A 20 16.79 8.45 -14.47
C MET A 20 17.80 9.22 -13.60
N GLU A 21 19.12 9.09 -13.84
CA GLU A 21 20.19 9.76 -13.07
C GLU A 21 20.05 9.64 -11.53
N CYS A 22 19.53 8.51 -11.03
CA CYS A 22 19.37 8.30 -9.59
C CYS A 22 20.71 7.93 -8.95
N GLU A 23 21.27 8.82 -8.13
CA GLU A 23 22.47 8.52 -7.35
C GLU A 23 22.25 7.33 -6.40
N ASN A 24 23.11 6.32 -6.53
CA ASN A 24 23.10 5.16 -5.66
C ASN A 24 23.71 5.49 -4.29
N ASN A 25 22.85 5.53 -3.27
CA ASN A 25 23.14 5.82 -1.89
C ASN A 25 23.15 4.57 -0.98
N THR A 26 23.21 3.37 -1.57
CA THR A 26 23.19 2.09 -0.84
C THR A 26 24.20 2.07 0.32
N ASP A 27 25.43 2.52 0.07
CA ASP A 27 26.48 2.50 1.10
C ASP A 27 26.24 3.51 2.22
N ASN A 28 25.65 4.66 1.91
CA ASN A 28 25.26 5.65 2.92
C ASN A 28 24.16 5.09 3.81
N ILE A 29 23.14 4.44 3.23
CA ILE A 29 22.05 3.79 3.98
C ILE A 29 22.63 2.73 4.93
N ARG A 30 23.53 1.88 4.44
CA ARG A 30 24.20 0.83 5.24
C ARG A 30 25.06 1.37 6.38
N LYS A 31 25.65 2.56 6.22
CA LYS A 31 26.43 3.21 7.26
C LYS A 31 25.53 3.82 8.34
N LEU A 32 24.46 4.49 7.94
CA LEU A 32 23.59 5.25 8.86
C LEU A 32 22.71 4.35 9.74
N LYS A 33 22.07 3.32 9.16
CA LYS A 33 21.25 2.34 9.90
C LYS A 33 20.12 2.94 10.76
N HIS A 34 19.37 3.89 10.21
CA HIS A 34 18.35 4.63 10.95
C HIS A 34 17.00 3.90 11.07
N SER A 35 16.74 2.84 10.29
CA SER A 35 15.42 2.20 10.22
C SER A 35 14.88 1.75 11.59
N VAL A 36 15.76 1.20 12.43
CA VAL A 36 15.43 0.71 13.78
C VAL A 36 15.12 1.88 14.72
N ILE A 37 15.93 2.93 14.68
CA ILE A 37 15.77 4.11 15.55
C ILE A 37 14.44 4.80 15.22
N ILE A 38 14.15 5.00 13.93
CA ILE A 38 12.89 5.58 13.46
C ILE A 38 11.71 4.73 13.94
N ARG A 39 11.76 3.41 13.74
CA ARG A 39 10.70 2.49 14.17
C ARG A 39 10.43 2.59 15.67
N ASP A 40 11.48 2.61 16.47
CA ASP A 40 11.37 2.59 17.93
C ASP A 40 10.84 3.93 18.47
N GLU A 41 11.24 5.06 17.87
CA GLU A 41 10.67 6.36 18.23
C GLU A 41 9.22 6.55 17.74
N VAL A 42 8.87 6.04 16.55
CA VAL A 42 7.46 6.01 16.10
C VAL A 42 6.59 5.27 17.11
N ARG A 43 7.02 4.08 17.54
CA ARG A 43 6.31 3.28 18.56
C ARG A 43 6.23 4.01 19.91
N LYS A 44 7.32 4.66 20.32
CA LYS A 44 7.35 5.45 21.55
C LYS A 44 6.32 6.59 21.48
N MET A 45 6.25 7.32 20.38
CA MET A 45 5.28 8.41 20.23
C MET A 45 3.84 7.90 20.24
N GLU A 46 3.54 6.78 19.57
CA GLU A 46 2.22 6.14 19.62
C GLU A 46 1.84 5.75 21.06
N HIS A 47 2.79 5.20 21.81
CA HIS A 47 2.58 4.92 23.22
C HIS A 47 2.31 6.20 24.02
N LEU A 48 3.09 7.27 23.82
CA LEU A 48 2.89 8.56 24.49
C LEU A 48 1.50 9.14 24.21
N LYS A 49 1.01 9.07 22.96
CA LYS A 49 -0.35 9.50 22.59
C LYS A 49 -1.41 8.71 23.36
N SER A 50 -1.25 7.40 23.45
CA SER A 50 -2.20 6.53 24.16
C SER A 50 -2.19 6.78 25.67
N ALA A 51 -1.01 7.00 26.27
CA ALA A 51 -0.84 7.21 27.70
C ALA A 51 -1.25 8.62 28.17
N ASN A 52 -1.13 9.63 27.30
CA ASN A 52 -1.37 11.04 27.62
C ASN A 52 -2.57 11.61 26.84
N LYS A 53 -3.59 10.80 26.55
CA LYS A 53 -4.75 11.22 25.74
C LYS A 53 -5.41 12.52 26.24
N HIS A 54 -5.64 12.62 27.55
CA HIS A 54 -6.23 13.82 28.16
C HIS A 54 -5.34 15.06 27.98
N LEU A 55 -4.02 14.91 28.12
CA LEU A 55 -3.10 16.03 27.92
C LEU A 55 -3.09 16.47 26.46
N ARG A 56 -3.07 15.52 25.53
CA ARG A 56 -3.13 15.79 24.09
C ARG A 56 -4.36 16.59 23.69
N GLU A 57 -5.52 16.32 24.29
CA GLU A 57 -6.78 17.01 24.01
C GLU A 57 -6.88 18.40 24.64
N ASN A 58 -6.33 18.59 25.84
CA ASN A 58 -6.51 19.82 26.63
C ASN A 58 -5.32 20.78 26.58
N ASP A 59 -4.11 20.28 26.29
CA ASP A 59 -2.86 21.04 26.26
C ASP A 59 -1.89 20.42 25.24
N SER A 60 -2.16 20.70 23.96
CA SER A 60 -1.43 20.14 22.82
C SER A 60 0.02 20.65 22.74
N GLU A 61 0.29 21.85 23.26
CA GLU A 61 1.63 22.45 23.27
C GLU A 61 2.54 21.73 24.27
N LYS A 62 2.06 21.51 25.51
CA LYS A 62 2.79 20.71 26.49
C LYS A 62 2.96 19.25 26.06
N PHE A 63 1.96 18.69 25.38
CA PHE A 63 2.10 17.35 24.81
C PHE A 63 3.19 17.30 23.73
N LYS A 64 3.29 18.34 22.88
CA LYS A 64 4.34 18.46 21.87
C LYS A 64 5.73 18.50 22.50
N GLU A 65 5.94 19.27 23.57
CA GLU A 65 7.22 19.32 24.30
C GLU A 65 7.65 17.94 24.83
N ILE A 66 6.71 17.15 25.35
CA ILE A 66 6.98 15.77 25.80
C ILE A 66 7.40 14.89 24.61
N CYS A 67 6.74 15.04 23.46
CA CYS A 67 7.11 14.31 22.25
C CYS A 67 8.49 14.72 21.72
N GLU A 68 8.83 16.01 21.70
CA GLU A 68 10.13 16.53 21.26
C GLU A 68 11.28 15.99 22.12
N THR A 69 11.09 15.99 23.44
CA THR A 69 12.10 15.47 24.40
C THR A 69 12.20 13.96 24.40
N SER A 70 11.13 13.24 24.08
CA SER A 70 11.11 11.76 24.10
C SER A 70 11.52 11.13 22.76
N CYS A 71 11.31 11.83 21.65
CA CYS A 71 11.54 11.39 20.27
C CYS A 71 12.49 12.36 19.54
N VAL A 72 13.64 12.59 20.16
CA VAL A 72 14.65 13.57 19.74
C VAL A 72 15.22 13.23 18.37
N PHE A 73 15.37 11.95 18.05
CA PHE A 73 15.96 11.55 16.77
C PHE A 73 15.05 11.91 15.60
N LEU A 74 13.74 11.63 15.71
CA LEU A 74 12.73 12.05 14.74
C LEU A 74 12.62 13.56 14.68
N PHE A 75 12.58 14.24 15.82
CA PHE A 75 12.46 15.69 15.86
C PHE A 75 13.60 16.40 15.13
N ASN A 76 14.85 15.98 15.39
CA ASN A 76 16.04 16.63 14.85
C ASN A 76 16.40 16.21 13.41
N ASN A 77 16.15 14.95 13.03
CA ASN A 77 16.64 14.40 11.76
C ASN A 77 15.52 14.12 10.75
N TYR A 78 14.26 14.01 11.21
CA TYR A 78 13.10 13.61 10.42
C TYR A 78 11.85 14.39 10.83
N THR A 79 11.97 15.71 10.93
CA THR A 79 10.93 16.60 11.49
C THR A 79 9.58 16.46 10.78
N ASP A 80 9.57 16.16 9.48
CA ASP A 80 8.33 15.89 8.73
C ASP A 80 7.63 14.62 9.20
N ILE A 81 8.38 13.54 9.47
CA ILE A 81 7.82 12.31 10.04
C ILE A 81 7.29 12.58 11.44
N PHE A 82 8.05 13.32 12.26
CA PHE A 82 7.63 13.72 13.61
C PHE A 82 6.29 14.48 13.57
N ASN A 83 6.20 15.51 12.72
CA ASN A 83 5.01 16.36 12.63
C ASN A 83 3.80 15.61 12.10
N LYS A 84 3.97 14.77 11.06
CA LYS A 84 2.89 13.93 10.53
C LYS A 84 2.42 12.91 11.54
N LEU A 85 3.34 12.33 12.30
CA LEU A 85 3.00 11.42 13.38
C LEU A 85 2.21 12.17 14.46
N LEU A 86 2.68 13.31 14.96
CA LEU A 86 2.01 14.10 15.99
C LEU A 86 0.54 14.45 15.62
N LYS A 87 0.28 14.73 14.34
CA LYS A 87 -1.03 15.11 13.80
C LYS A 87 -1.93 13.92 13.38
N ASP A 88 -1.48 12.68 13.57
CA ASP A 88 -2.16 11.48 13.06
C ASP A 88 -2.32 11.45 11.52
N GLU A 89 -1.43 12.13 10.79
CA GLU A 89 -1.41 12.21 9.32
C GLU A 89 -0.48 11.16 8.67
N LEU A 90 0.14 10.30 9.48
CA LEU A 90 1.08 9.27 9.03
C LEU A 90 0.43 7.89 8.99
N ASP A 91 0.41 7.26 7.81
CA ASP A 91 0.01 5.85 7.70
C ASP A 91 1.11 4.94 8.28
N LEU A 92 0.85 4.41 9.47
CA LEU A 92 1.78 3.54 10.20
C LEU A 92 2.03 2.20 9.49
N THR A 93 1.08 1.74 8.67
CA THR A 93 1.23 0.51 7.88
C THR A 93 2.25 0.74 6.79
N ILE A 94 2.10 1.81 6.01
CA ILE A 94 3.06 2.19 4.96
C ILE A 94 4.44 2.46 5.58
N MET A 95 4.49 3.20 6.69
CA MET A 95 5.74 3.50 7.40
C MET A 95 6.46 2.21 7.84
N THR A 96 5.74 1.26 8.44
CA THR A 96 6.34 -0.02 8.88
C THR A 96 6.89 -0.82 7.70
N LYS A 97 6.16 -0.86 6.58
CA LYS A 97 6.63 -1.55 5.37
C LYS A 97 7.86 -0.87 4.76
N LEU A 98 7.89 0.47 4.71
CA LEU A 98 9.05 1.25 4.27
C LEU A 98 10.29 0.94 5.13
N LEU A 99 10.16 1.00 6.45
CA LEU A 99 11.26 0.74 7.37
C LEU A 99 11.77 -0.70 7.28
N THR A 100 10.89 -1.65 6.97
CA THR A 100 11.30 -3.05 6.72
C THR A 100 12.18 -3.15 5.48
N VAL A 101 11.83 -2.49 4.39
CA VAL A 101 12.68 -2.44 3.18
C VAL A 101 13.99 -1.72 3.46
N LEU A 102 13.94 -0.59 4.17
CA LEU A 102 15.15 0.15 4.56
C LEU A 102 16.10 -0.72 5.38
N LYS A 103 15.57 -1.51 6.33
CA LYS A 103 16.36 -2.47 7.12
C LYS A 103 17.06 -3.52 6.26
N LEU A 104 16.40 -4.02 5.20
CA LEU A 104 17.01 -4.99 4.28
C LEU A 104 18.20 -4.38 3.53
N ILE A 105 18.11 -3.10 3.15
CA ILE A 105 19.22 -2.38 2.51
C ILE A 105 20.36 -2.20 3.52
N GLU A 106 20.04 -1.77 4.74
CA GLU A 106 20.98 -1.56 5.84
C GLU A 106 21.76 -2.83 6.24
N ASP A 107 21.11 -3.99 6.14
CA ASP A 107 21.71 -5.31 6.40
C ASP A 107 22.46 -5.90 5.21
N GLY A 108 22.51 -5.18 4.08
CA GLY A 108 23.16 -5.65 2.87
C GLY A 108 22.47 -6.83 2.19
N ARG A 109 21.20 -7.09 2.54
CA ARG A 109 20.39 -8.15 1.89
C ARG A 109 20.06 -7.78 0.45
N VAL A 110 19.88 -6.49 0.21
CA VAL A 110 19.51 -5.91 -1.08
C VAL A 110 20.23 -4.56 -1.25
N ASP A 111 20.30 -4.07 -2.48
CA ASP A 111 20.72 -2.69 -2.75
C ASP A 111 19.52 -1.72 -2.80
N GLN A 112 19.78 -0.41 -2.92
CA GLN A 112 18.74 0.62 -3.00
C GLN A 112 17.78 0.39 -4.17
N HIS A 113 18.26 -0.06 -5.33
CA HIS A 113 17.43 -0.22 -6.52
C HIS A 113 16.47 -1.38 -6.36
N GLU A 114 16.97 -2.51 -5.86
CA GLU A 114 16.15 -3.65 -5.46
C GLU A 114 15.15 -3.25 -4.36
N GLY A 115 15.62 -2.48 -3.38
CA GLY A 115 14.80 -1.85 -2.33
C GLY A 115 13.61 -1.07 -2.89
N SER A 116 13.87 -0.14 -3.81
CA SER A 116 12.86 0.70 -4.45
C SER A 116 11.81 -0.13 -5.19
N VAL A 117 12.20 -1.22 -5.85
CA VAL A 117 11.24 -2.12 -6.51
C VAL A 117 10.37 -2.85 -5.51
N MET A 118 10.96 -3.39 -4.44
CA MET A 118 10.19 -4.06 -3.40
C MET A 118 9.18 -3.11 -2.77
N PHE A 119 9.59 -1.88 -2.45
CA PHE A 119 8.69 -0.87 -1.92
C PHE A 119 7.60 -0.47 -2.92
N GLY A 120 7.93 -0.33 -4.21
CA GLY A 120 6.95 -0.07 -5.27
C GLY A 120 5.91 -1.18 -5.41
N LYS A 121 6.32 -2.46 -5.31
CA LYS A 121 5.39 -3.62 -5.30
C LYS A 121 4.45 -3.57 -4.11
N ILE A 122 4.97 -3.27 -2.92
CA ILE A 122 4.18 -3.09 -1.70
C ILE A 122 3.13 -1.98 -1.87
N LEU A 123 3.50 -0.83 -2.45
CA LEU A 123 2.57 0.27 -2.69
C LEU A 123 1.47 -0.13 -3.68
N LYS A 124 1.83 -0.88 -4.73
CA LYS A 124 0.87 -1.40 -5.70
C LYS A 124 -0.13 -2.36 -5.05
N GLU A 125 0.34 -3.28 -4.20
CA GLU A 125 -0.52 -4.20 -3.45
C GLU A 125 -1.49 -3.44 -2.55
N LEU A 126 -1.00 -2.46 -1.78
CA LEU A 126 -1.84 -1.62 -0.92
C LEU A 126 -2.91 -0.86 -1.72
N TYR A 127 -2.55 -0.35 -2.89
CA TYR A 127 -3.49 0.32 -3.78
C TYR A 127 -4.58 -0.64 -4.28
N LEU A 128 -4.19 -1.83 -4.76
CA LEU A 128 -5.12 -2.85 -5.22
C LEU A 128 -6.07 -3.30 -4.10
N ASP A 129 -5.54 -3.56 -2.90
CA ASP A 129 -6.35 -3.93 -1.74
C ASP A 129 -7.39 -2.84 -1.40
N SER A 130 -7.00 -1.56 -1.48
CA SER A 130 -7.92 -0.44 -1.23
C SER A 130 -9.00 -0.33 -2.31
N ALA A 131 -8.65 -0.59 -3.58
CA ALA A 131 -9.59 -0.55 -4.70
C ALA A 131 -10.59 -1.71 -4.62
N VAL A 132 -10.14 -2.92 -4.27
CA VAL A 132 -11.00 -4.08 -4.06
C VAL A 132 -11.97 -3.84 -2.90
N LYS A 133 -11.47 -3.35 -1.74
CA LYS A 133 -12.34 -2.99 -0.60
C LYS A 133 -13.40 -1.96 -0.98
N ARG A 134 -13.05 -0.98 -1.81
CA ARG A 134 -14.00 0.04 -2.28
C ARG A 134 -15.08 -0.58 -3.18
N ALA A 135 -14.70 -1.47 -4.09
CA ALA A 135 -15.63 -2.21 -4.93
C ALA A 135 -16.58 -3.07 -4.08
N ASP A 136 -16.04 -3.82 -3.11
CA ASP A 136 -16.84 -4.63 -2.19
C ASP A 136 -17.83 -3.79 -1.37
N ASN A 137 -17.43 -2.60 -0.95
CA ASN A 137 -18.31 -1.68 -0.21
C ASN A 137 -19.43 -1.13 -1.09
N LEU A 138 -19.13 -0.74 -2.34
CA LEU A 138 -20.13 -0.30 -3.31
C LEU A 138 -21.12 -1.44 -3.63
N ASP A 139 -20.64 -2.66 -3.79
CA ASP A 139 -21.47 -3.84 -4.02
C ASP A 139 -22.43 -4.10 -2.86
N LYS A 140 -22.00 -3.90 -1.61
CA LYS A 140 -22.85 -3.98 -0.41
C LYS A 140 -23.88 -2.84 -0.35
N GLU A 141 -23.46 -1.61 -0.64
CA GLU A 141 -24.37 -0.46 -0.68
C GLU A 141 -25.48 -0.65 -1.72
N HIS A 142 -25.16 -1.27 -2.86
CA HIS A 142 -26.08 -1.55 -3.96
C HIS A 142 -26.63 -2.99 -3.96
N GLU A 143 -26.50 -3.72 -2.85
CA GLU A 143 -26.94 -5.12 -2.77
C GLU A 143 -28.45 -5.28 -3.02
N HIS A 144 -29.24 -4.28 -2.59
CA HIS A 144 -30.68 -4.19 -2.85
C HIS A 144 -31.05 -3.91 -4.32
N MET A 145 -30.10 -3.44 -5.14
CA MET A 145 -30.27 -3.20 -6.58
C MET A 145 -29.81 -4.38 -7.43
N ARG A 146 -29.26 -5.45 -6.84
CA ARG A 146 -28.87 -6.66 -7.58
C ARG A 146 -30.11 -7.29 -8.20
N VAL A 147 -30.26 -7.12 -9.51
CA VAL A 147 -31.26 -7.86 -10.30
C VAL A 147 -30.89 -9.33 -10.21
N LYS A 148 -31.81 -10.17 -9.73
CA LYS A 148 -31.59 -11.62 -9.73
C LYS A 148 -31.28 -12.05 -11.16
N PRO A 149 -30.20 -12.82 -11.39
CA PRO A 149 -29.94 -13.38 -12.71
C PRO A 149 -31.21 -14.08 -13.19
N ILE A 150 -31.69 -13.69 -14.37
CA ILE A 150 -32.79 -14.40 -15.00
C ILE A 150 -32.22 -15.76 -15.33
N ASP A 151 -32.73 -16.82 -14.70
CA ASP A 151 -32.44 -18.18 -15.12
C ASP A 151 -32.91 -18.30 -16.57
N GLY A 152 -31.94 -18.24 -17.49
CA GLY A 152 -32.20 -18.44 -18.90
C GLY A 152 -32.87 -19.80 -19.06
N LYS A 153 -33.90 -19.88 -19.92
CA LYS A 153 -34.49 -21.16 -20.27
C LYS A 153 -33.36 -22.07 -20.77
N ASN A 154 -33.23 -23.25 -20.16
CA ASN A 154 -32.34 -24.30 -20.67
C ASN A 154 -32.90 -24.78 -22.01
N ILE A 155 -32.48 -24.13 -23.09
CA ILE A 155 -32.79 -24.56 -24.46
C ILE A 155 -31.55 -25.22 -25.02
N SER A 156 -31.73 -26.41 -25.58
CA SER A 156 -30.69 -27.04 -26.39
C SER A 156 -30.54 -26.30 -27.72
N TRP A 157 -29.36 -26.40 -28.34
CA TRP A 157 -29.13 -25.87 -29.69
C TRP A 157 -30.15 -26.36 -30.72
N LYS A 158 -30.67 -27.58 -30.54
CA LYS A 158 -31.68 -28.16 -31.43
C LYS A 158 -33.03 -27.44 -31.29
N GLU A 159 -33.43 -27.14 -30.06
CA GLU A 159 -34.68 -26.41 -29.76
C GLU A 159 -34.61 -24.94 -30.18
N TYR A 160 -33.46 -24.28 -29.98
CA TYR A 160 -33.24 -22.91 -30.45
C TYR A 160 -33.37 -22.79 -31.97
N LYS A 161 -32.84 -23.78 -32.71
CA LYS A 161 -32.85 -23.77 -34.17
C LYS A 161 -34.24 -24.02 -34.75
N ALA A 162 -34.99 -24.95 -34.14
CA ALA A 162 -36.38 -25.22 -34.51
C ALA A 162 -37.28 -23.98 -34.28
N ALA A 163 -37.16 -23.33 -33.11
CA ALA A 163 -37.94 -22.14 -32.76
C ALA A 163 -37.67 -20.93 -33.68
N ASN A 164 -36.47 -20.81 -34.26
CA ASN A 164 -36.13 -19.76 -35.22
C ASN A 164 -36.45 -20.12 -36.69
N GLN A 165 -36.59 -21.40 -37.03
CA GLN A 165 -37.05 -21.82 -38.36
C GLN A 165 -38.53 -21.54 -38.56
N ASP A 166 -39.37 -21.71 -37.53
CA ASP A 166 -40.81 -21.41 -37.61
C ASP A 166 -41.10 -19.90 -37.78
N GLN A 167 -40.21 -19.00 -37.33
CA GLN A 167 -40.36 -17.56 -37.51
C GLN A 167 -39.95 -17.07 -38.91
N MET A 168 -39.12 -17.81 -39.65
CA MET A 168 -38.70 -17.47 -41.01
C MET A 168 -39.62 -18.06 -42.10
N SER A 169 -40.60 -18.89 -41.73
CA SER A 169 -41.51 -19.57 -42.66
C SER A 169 -42.90 -18.94 -42.77
N SER A 170 -43.16 -17.77 -42.16
CA SER A 170 -44.38 -17.01 -42.42
C SER A 170 -44.18 -16.07 -43.62
N PRO A 171 -44.79 -16.31 -44.79
CA PRO A 171 -44.73 -15.39 -45.91
C PRO A 171 -45.53 -14.14 -45.57
N HIS A 172 -45.00 -12.97 -45.93
CA HIS A 172 -45.84 -11.78 -46.09
C HIS A 172 -47.02 -12.13 -47.00
N MET A 173 -48.23 -12.07 -46.44
CA MET A 173 -49.44 -11.69 -47.19
C MET A 173 -49.78 -10.26 -46.80
#